data_AF-A0A7Y4ZQA7-F1
#
_entry.id   AF-A0A7Y4ZQA7-F1
#
_cell.length_a   1.000
_cell.length_b   1.000
_cell.length_c   1.000
_cell.angle_alpha   90.00
_cell.angle_beta   90.00
_cell.angle_gamma   90.00
#
_symmetry.space_group_name_H-M   'P 1'
#
loop_
_entity.id
_entity.type
_entity.pdbx_description
1 polymer ?
#
loop_
_entity_poly.entity_id
_entity_poly.type
_entity_poly.pdbx_seq_one_letter_code
_entity_poly.pdbx_strand_id
1 'polypeptide(L)' 'MPPLKAVVKNGRLLVDEPTNLPEGTEVELLVVDDDFDAEERARLLEAIEAGADDFERGDYVDGVEFAKQLLARREAAPR' A
#
# COMPACT_ATOMS: atom_id res chain seq x y z
N MET A 1 0.42 4.53 11.04
CA MET A 1 -0.12 3.40 11.83
C MET A 1 -1.02 2.60 10.91
N PRO A 2 -0.88 1.28 10.84
CA PRO A 2 -1.86 0.44 10.14
C PRO A 2 -3.24 0.59 10.79
N PRO A 3 -4.34 0.45 10.04
CA PRO A 3 -5.68 0.44 10.62
C PRO A 3 -5.84 -0.74 11.58
N LEU A 4 -6.51 -0.51 12.72
CA LEU A 4 -6.88 -1.56 13.67
C LEU A 4 -7.99 -2.42 13.06
N LYS A 5 -7.92 -3.73 13.25
CA LYS A 5 -8.94 -4.66 12.75
C LYS A 5 -9.93 -5.00 13.85
N ALA A 6 -11.21 -4.81 13.55
CA ALA A 6 -12.30 -5.23 14.42
C ALA A 6 -13.02 -6.45 13.82
N VAL A 7 -13.48 -7.36 14.67
CA VAL A 7 -14.38 -8.45 14.29
C VAL A 7 -15.76 -8.23 14.88
N VAL A 8 -16.81 -8.65 14.18
CA VAL A 8 -18.17 -8.62 14.72
C VAL A 8 -18.41 -9.87 15.58
N LYS A 9 -18.68 -9.69 16.87
CA LYS A 9 -19.04 -10.77 17.81
C LYS A 9 -20.28 -10.37 18.60
N ASN A 10 -21.34 -11.19 18.51
CA ASN A 10 -22.63 -10.91 19.16
C ASN A 10 -23.19 -9.52 18.86
N GLY A 11 -23.08 -9.06 17.61
CA GLY A 11 -23.58 -7.75 17.17
C GLY A 11 -22.74 -6.56 17.65
N ARG A 12 -21.52 -6.79 18.14
CA ARG A 12 -20.59 -5.74 18.60
C ARG A 12 -19.27 -5.83 17.85
N LEU A 13 -18.66 -4.68 17.58
CA LEU A 13 -17.29 -4.60 17.10
C LEU A 13 -16.34 -4.88 18.27
N LEU A 14 -15.44 -5.85 18.08
CA LEU A 14 -14.39 -6.22 19.02
C LEU A 14 -13.03 -5.99 18.36
N VAL A 15 -12.22 -5.11 18.95
CA VAL A 15 -10.80 -4.95 18.61
C VAL A 15 -10.01 -5.75 19.64
N ASP A 16 -9.34 -6.82 19.21
CA ASP A 16 -8.53 -7.70 20.07
C ASP A 16 -7.04 -7.40 19.88
N GLU A 17 -6.70 -6.11 19.89
CA GLU A 17 -5.34 -5.59 19.73
C GLU A 17 -4.99 -4.71 20.95
N PRO A 18 -3.79 -4.82 21.53
CA PRO A 18 -3.39 -4.00 22.67
C PRO A 18 -3.27 -2.52 22.29
N THR A 19 -3.66 -1.63 23.20
CA THR A 19 -3.56 -0.17 23.03
C THR A 19 -2.91 0.48 24.25
N ASN A 20 -2.24 1.60 24.03
CA ASN A 20 -1.63 2.44 25.08
C ASN A 20 -2.47 3.70 25.37
N LEU A 21 -3.69 3.78 24.83
CA LEU A 21 -4.58 4.90 25.10
C LEU A 21 -5.04 4.88 26.56
N PRO A 22 -5.22 6.05 27.20
CA PRO A 22 -5.77 6.12 28.55
C PRO A 22 -7.15 5.47 28.66
N GLU A 23 -7.45 4.92 29.83
CA GLU A 23 -8.79 4.40 30.14
C GLU A 23 -9.87 5.47 29.91
N GLY A 24 -11.00 5.09 29.30
CA GLY A 24 -12.10 6.00 28.95
C GLY A 24 -11.86 6.87 27.71
N THR A 25 -10.77 6.69 26.97
CA THR A 25 -10.56 7.38 25.69
C THR A 25 -11.63 6.96 24.68
N GLU A 26 -12.44 7.91 24.22
CA GLU A 26 -13.36 7.72 23.11
C GLU A 26 -12.59 7.69 21.79
N VAL A 27 -12.91 6.72 20.93
CA VAL A 27 -12.28 6.54 19.62
C VAL A 27 -13.36 6.50 18.54
N GLU A 28 -13.15 7.26 17.47
CA GLU A 28 -14.02 7.24 16.29
C GLU A 28 -13.57 6.12 15.35
N LEU A 29 -14.53 5.31 14.89
CA LEU A 29 -14.29 4.25 13.93
C LEU A 29 -14.67 4.72 12.53
N LEU A 30 -13.68 4.80 11.65
CA LEU A 30 -13.88 5.07 10.23
C LEU A 30 -13.78 3.76 9.46
N VAL A 31 -14.76 3.53 8.57
CA VAL A 31 -14.65 2.45 7.59
C VAL A 31 -13.62 2.89 6.55
N VAL A 32 -12.51 2.17 6.50
CA VAL A 32 -11.51 2.34 5.46
C VAL A 32 -11.81 1.31 4.39
N ASP A 33 -12.25 1.79 3.23
CA ASP A 33 -12.32 1.01 2.01
C ASP A 33 -11.07 1.37 1.19
N ASP A 34 -10.17 0.42 0.98
CA ASP A 34 -9.27 0.51 -0.15
C ASP A 34 -10.00 -0.12 -1.33
N ASP A 35 -10.03 0.51 -2.51
CA ASP A 35 -10.73 0.00 -3.71
C ASP A 35 -10.16 -1.34 -4.24
N PHE A 36 -9.50 -2.11 -3.38
CA PHE A 36 -8.86 -3.39 -3.63
C PHE A 36 -9.61 -4.50 -2.90
N ASP A 37 -9.98 -5.54 -3.63
CA ASP A 37 -10.34 -6.79 -3.00
C ASP A 37 -9.11 -7.46 -2.33
N ALA A 38 -9.36 -8.53 -1.56
CA ALA A 38 -8.30 -9.22 -0.83
C ALA A 38 -7.20 -9.80 -1.74
N GLU A 39 -7.55 -10.22 -2.95
CA GLU A 39 -6.58 -10.75 -3.91
C GLU A 39 -5.78 -9.63 -4.56
N GLU A 40 -6.44 -8.54 -4.96
CA GLU A 40 -5.78 -7.35 -5.50
C GLU A 40 -4.80 -6.76 -4.49
N ARG A 41 -5.19 -6.71 -3.22
CA ARG A 41 -4.32 -6.25 -2.14
C ARG A 41 -3.13 -7.17 -1.92
N ALA A 42 -3.32 -8.49 -2.00
CA ALA A 42 -2.22 -9.45 -1.92
C ALA A 42 -1.24 -9.27 -3.09
N ARG A 43 -1.76 -9.13 -4.32
CA ARG A 43 -0.94 -8.88 -5.53
C ARG A 43 -0.16 -7.56 -5.43
N LEU A 44 -0.77 -6.50 -4.92
CA LEU A 44 -0.10 -5.22 -4.71
C LEU A 44 1.06 -5.36 -3.73
N LEU A 45 0.84 -6.03 -2.60
CA LEU A 45 1.88 -6.22 -1.60
C LEU A 45 3.04 -7.07 -2.14
N GLU A 46 2.75 -8.15 -2.85
CA GLU A 46 3.76 -8.98 -3.52
C GLU A 46 4.58 -8.15 -4.53
N ALA A 47 3.94 -7.29 -5.32
CA ALA A 47 4.64 -6.42 -6.27
C ALA A 47 5.54 -5.38 -5.58
N ILE A 48 5.12 -4.85 -4.42
CA ILE A 48 5.93 -3.92 -3.62
C ILE A 48 7.17 -4.64 -3.06
N GLU A 49 7.00 -5.84 -2.52
CA GLU A 49 8.10 -6.66 -2.01
C GLU A 49 9.09 -7.01 -3.13
N ALA A 50 8.59 -7.45 -4.28
CA ALA A 50 9.43 -7.72 -5.46
C ALA A 50 10.22 -6.49 -5.91
N GLY A 51 9.59 -5.30 -5.92
CA GLY A 51 10.28 -4.05 -6.26
C GLY A 51 11.34 -3.63 -5.23
N ALA A 52 11.11 -3.89 -3.94
CA ALA A 52 12.12 -3.66 -2.91
C ALA A 52 13.33 -4.57 -3.10
N ASP A 53 13.08 -5.85 -3.37
CA ASP A 53 14.07 -6.86 -3.70
C ASP A 53 14.89 -6.51 -4.96
N ASP A 54 14.24 -6.01 -6.01
CA ASP A 54 14.89 -5.50 -7.23
C ASP A 54 15.82 -4.33 -6.91
N PHE A 55 15.37 -3.40 -6.07
CA PHE A 55 16.17 -2.26 -5.65
C PHE A 55 17.43 -2.70 -4.88
N GLU A 56 17.30 -3.65 -3.95
CA GLU A 56 18.43 -4.22 -3.20
C GLU A 56 19.45 -4.93 -4.10
N ARG A 57 18.97 -5.59 -5.16
CA ARG A 57 19.84 -6.22 -6.17
C ARG A 57 20.45 -5.25 -7.17
N GLY A 58 20.06 -3.98 -7.14
CA GLY A 58 20.46 -2.98 -8.13
C GLY A 58 19.77 -3.13 -9.49
N ASP A 59 18.68 -3.89 -9.57
CA ASP A 59 17.85 -4.05 -10.77
C ASP A 59 16.84 -2.90 -10.88
N TYR A 60 17.36 -1.68 -10.98
CA TYR A 60 16.56 -0.48 -11.15
C TYR A 60 17.25 0.49 -12.11
N VAL A 61 16.48 1.44 -12.62
CA VAL A 61 16.99 2.54 -13.44
C VAL A 61 16.74 3.87 -12.74
N ASP A 62 17.61 4.85 -12.99
CA ASP A 62 17.35 6.22 -12.54
C ASP A 62 16.12 6.78 -13.26
N GLY A 63 15.16 7.29 -12.49
CA GLY A 63 13.88 7.75 -13.01
C GLY A 63 13.99 8.95 -13.96
N VAL A 64 14.96 9.84 -13.73
CA VAL A 64 15.18 11.02 -14.59
C VAL A 64 15.84 10.60 -15.89
N GLU A 65 16.84 9.72 -15.84
CA GLU A 65 17.47 9.19 -17.05
C GLU A 65 16.49 8.35 -17.88
N PHE A 66 15.66 7.54 -17.24
CA PHE A 66 14.60 6.79 -17.92
C PHE A 66 13.60 7.72 -18.61
N ALA A 67 13.14 8.79 -17.94
CA ALA A 67 12.23 9.77 -18.53
C ALA A 67 12.84 10.47 -19.76
N LYS A 68 14.14 10.83 -19.72
CA LYS A 68 14.86 11.40 -20.87
C LYS A 68 14.87 10.43 -22.06
N GLN A 69 15.11 9.13 -21.81
CA GLN A 69 15.10 8.11 -22.86
C GLN A 69 13.71 7.98 -23.52
N LEU A 70 12.64 8.03 -22.73
CA LEU A 70 11.27 7.99 -23.25
C LEU A 70 10.96 9.20 -24.15
N LEU A 71 11.37 10.40 -23.73
CA LEU A 71 11.18 11.63 -24.52
C LEU A 71 11.95 11.56 -25.85
N ALA A 72 13.22 11.16 -25.81
CA ALA A 72 14.03 11.00 -27.01
C ALA A 72 13.42 9.97 -27.98
N ARG A 73 12.88 8.85 -27.46
CA ARG A 73 12.21 7.84 -28.28
C ARG A 73 10.95 8.37 -28.94
N ARG A 74 10.15 9.17 -28.22
CA ARG A 74 8.95 9.81 -28.77
C ARG A 74 9.29 10.78 -29.90
N GLU A 75 10.37 11.52 -29.78
CA GLU A 75 10.82 12.49 -30.80
C GLU A 75 11.41 11.81 -32.04
N ALA A 76 12.04 10.64 -31.87
CA ALA A 76 12.56 9.83 -32.96
C ALA A 76 11.49 8.99 -33.70
N ALA A 77 10.29 8.85 -33.12
CA ALA A 77 9.19 8.15 -33.78
C ALA A 77 8.63 9.01 -34.93
N PRO A 78 8.51 8.48 -36.17
CA PRO A 78 7.86 9.21 -37.24
C PRO A 78 6.39 9.47 -36.89
N ARG A 79 5.91 10.67 -37.19
CA ARG A 79 4.50 11.06 -37.08
C ARG A 79 3.62 10.29 -38.06
#